data_AF-A0A7V4JH56-F1
#
_entry.id   AF-A0A7V4JH56-F1
#
_cell.length_a   1.000
_cell.length_b   1.000
_cell.length_c   1.000
_cell.angle_alpha   90.00
_cell.angle_beta   90.00
_cell.angle_gamma   90.00
#
_symmetry.space_group_name_H-M   'P 1'
#
loop_
_entity.id
_entity.type
_entity.pdbx_description
1 polymer ?
#
loop_
_entity_poly.entity_id
_entity_poly.type
_entity_poly.pdbx_seq_one_letter_code
_entity_poly.pdbx_strand_id
1 'polypeptide(L)'
;MGETLARLRSLCPTVSVGTLTADLMHLGDELELLERVGVGIVHVDVMDGCFCPQMTVGPPYVRGLRTPLLKDVHLMVGEPLEKLGDYVAAGADIVTVHVESAVHIHRVLQRL
;
A
#
# COMPACT_ATOMS: atom_id res chain seq x y z
N MET A 1 -12.81 -3.25 9.38
CA MET A 1 -12.60 -1.78 9.42
C MET A 1 -12.17 -1.27 10.80
N GLY A 2 -12.83 -1.63 11.91
CA GLY A 2 -12.47 -1.13 13.25
C GLY A 2 -11.10 -1.59 13.79
N GLU A 3 -10.70 -2.83 13.48
CA GLU A 3 -9.43 -3.41 13.97
C GLU A 3 -8.20 -2.75 13.36
N THR A 4 -8.15 -2.57 12.04
CA THR A 4 -7.05 -1.88 11.33
C THR A 4 -6.86 -0.46 11.85
N LEU A 5 -7.95 0.29 12.06
CA LEU A 5 -7.88 1.65 12.58
C LEU A 5 -7.37 1.70 14.03
N ALA A 6 -7.82 0.77 14.88
CA ALA A 6 -7.31 0.64 16.25
C ALA A 6 -5.82 0.30 16.26
N ARG A 7 -5.40 -0.63 15.40
CA ARG A 7 -3.99 -1.00 15.23
C ARG A 7 -3.15 0.19 14.77
N LEU A 8 -3.57 0.90 13.73
CA LEU A 8 -2.88 2.11 13.24
C LEU A 8 -2.71 3.15 14.35
N ARG A 9 -3.75 3.40 15.16
CA ARG A 9 -3.67 4.34 16.30
C ARG A 9 -2.69 3.88 17.37
N SER A 10 -2.63 2.58 17.66
CA SER A 10 -1.70 2.02 18.65
C SER A 10 -0.23 2.11 18.25
N LEU A 11 0.04 2.24 16.94
CA LEU A 11 1.39 2.37 16.40
C LEU A 11 1.94 3.81 16.47
N CYS A 12 1.10 4.81 16.76
CA CYS A 12 1.51 6.22 16.72
C CYS A 12 2.40 6.62 17.92
N PRO A 13 3.49 7.40 17.70
CA PRO A 13 4.00 7.84 16.40
C PRO A 13 4.66 6.68 15.64
N THR A 14 4.41 6.60 14.32
CA THR A 14 4.88 5.51 13.47
C THR A 14 5.59 6.03 12.22
N VAL A 15 6.32 5.14 11.55
CA VAL A 15 6.94 5.35 10.23
C VAL A 15 6.40 4.29 9.29
N SER A 16 5.94 4.71 8.11
CA SER A 16 5.54 3.83 7.00
C SER A 16 6.75 3.66 6.08
N VAL A 17 7.32 2.45 6.01
CA VAL A 17 8.62 2.21 5.35
C VAL A 17 8.44 1.77 3.90
N GLY A 18 8.94 2.58 2.95
CA GLY A 18 8.88 2.30 1.52
C GLY A 18 9.62 1.02 1.11
N THR A 19 8.89 0.06 0.56
CA THR A 19 9.46 -1.23 0.13
C THR A 19 10.19 -1.15 -1.20
N LEU A 20 9.83 -0.19 -2.07
CA LEU A 20 10.42 -0.09 -3.42
C LEU A 20 11.84 0.49 -3.44
N THR A 21 12.30 1.05 -2.32
CA THR A 21 13.69 1.51 -2.18
C THR A 21 14.62 0.42 -1.64
N ALA A 22 14.08 -0.74 -1.25
CA ALA A 22 14.85 -1.87 -0.74
C ALA A 22 15.54 -2.64 -1.87
N ASP A 23 16.49 -3.51 -1.51
CA ASP A 23 16.99 -4.52 -2.42
C ASP A 23 15.90 -5.59 -2.65
N LEU A 24 15.27 -5.55 -3.82
CA LEU A 24 14.19 -6.47 -4.17
C LEU A 24 14.62 -7.93 -4.21
N MET A 25 15.91 -8.23 -4.38
CA MET A 25 16.44 -9.61 -4.32
C MET A 25 16.55 -10.15 -2.91
N HIS A 26 16.54 -9.29 -1.90
CA HIS A 26 16.62 -9.63 -0.48
C HIS A 26 15.42 -9.10 0.31
N LEU A 27 14.31 -8.81 -0.36
CA LEU A 27 13.14 -8.17 0.26
C LEU A 27 12.56 -8.95 1.45
N GLY A 28 12.67 -10.28 1.46
CA GLY A 28 12.28 -11.10 2.60
C GLY A 28 13.08 -10.77 3.86
N ASP A 29 14.41 -10.67 3.73
CA ASP A 29 15.32 -10.36 4.84
C ASP A 29 15.08 -8.93 5.36
N GLU A 30 14.80 -8.00 4.45
CA GLU A 30 14.44 -6.61 4.79
C GLU A 30 13.13 -6.54 5.58
N LEU A 31 12.11 -7.31 5.18
CA LEU A 31 10.85 -7.39 5.93
C LEU A 31 11.05 -8.01 7.32
N GLU A 32 11.81 -9.09 7.43
CA GLU A 32 12.13 -9.71 8.73
C GLU A 32 12.90 -8.75 9.64
N LEU A 33 13.78 -7.92 9.08
CA LEU A 33 14.45 -6.86 9.81
C LEU A 33 13.46 -5.83 10.36
N LEU A 34 12.55 -5.33 9.52
CA LEU A 34 11.53 -4.36 9.93
C LEU A 34 10.65 -4.91 11.06
N GLU A 35 10.23 -6.17 10.96
CA GLU A 35 9.46 -6.85 12.00
C GLU A 35 10.23 -6.91 13.33
N ARG A 36 11.50 -7.32 13.28
CA ARG A 36 12.37 -7.42 14.47
C ARG A 36 12.63 -6.09 15.17
N VAL A 37 12.74 -5.00 14.42
CA VAL A 37 12.97 -3.65 15.01
C VAL A 37 11.66 -2.97 15.44
N GLY A 38 10.52 -3.63 15.26
CA GLY A 38 9.22 -3.13 15.72
C GLY A 38 8.58 -2.09 14.82
N VAL A 39 8.96 -2.02 13.54
CA VAL A 39 8.20 -1.23 12.55
C VAL A 39 6.81 -1.85 12.42
N GLY A 40 5.79 -1.01 12.28
CA GLY A 40 4.39 -1.47 12.21
C GLY A 40 3.79 -1.49 10.80
N ILE A 41 4.39 -0.75 9.86
CA ILE A 41 3.78 -0.40 8.57
C ILE A 41 4.83 -0.41 7.46
N VAL A 42 4.48 -1.01 6.33
CA VAL A 42 5.24 -0.96 5.08
C VAL A 42 4.46 -0.20 4.01
N HIS A 43 5.15 0.62 3.25
CA HIS A 43 4.59 1.47 2.21
C HIS A 43 4.89 0.89 0.82
N VAL A 44 3.91 0.98 -0.08
CA VAL A 44 4.01 0.51 -1.47
C VAL A 44 3.47 1.59 -2.40
N ASP A 45 4.37 2.22 -3.14
CA ASP A 45 4.05 3.17 -4.20
C ASP A 45 3.72 2.44 -5.51
N VAL A 46 2.45 2.45 -5.91
CA VAL A 46 1.97 1.81 -7.14
C VAL A 46 1.86 2.87 -8.23
N MET A 47 2.64 2.72 -9.29
CA MET A 47 2.71 3.63 -10.43
C MET A 47 2.41 2.88 -11.73
N ASP A 48 1.52 3.41 -12.58
CA ASP A 48 1.03 2.72 -13.79
C ASP A 48 1.56 3.26 -15.12
N GLY A 49 2.51 4.21 -15.10
CA GLY A 49 3.03 4.85 -16.31
C GLY A 49 2.05 5.79 -17.02
N CYS A 50 0.80 5.90 -16.54
CA CYS A 50 -0.25 6.71 -17.15
C CYS A 50 -0.55 7.96 -16.32
N PHE A 51 -0.73 7.79 -15.01
CA PHE A 51 -0.95 8.91 -14.07
C PHE A 51 0.36 9.62 -13.74
N CYS A 52 1.44 8.86 -13.61
CA CYS A 52 2.82 9.35 -13.50
C CYS A 52 3.69 8.62 -14.53
N PRO A 53 4.83 9.18 -14.96
CA PRO A 53 5.64 8.58 -16.04
C PRO A 53 6.37 7.30 -15.62
N GLN A 54 6.47 7.01 -14.32
CA GLN A 54 7.10 5.81 -13.80
C GLN A 54 6.13 4.63 -13.75
N MET A 55 6.68 3.41 -13.79
CA MET A 55 5.93 2.16 -13.56
C MET A 55 6.66 1.33 -12.51
N THR A 56 5.96 0.89 -11.47
CA THR A 56 6.57 0.18 -10.34
C THR A 56 6.06 -1.26 -10.22
N VAL A 57 4.99 -1.47 -9.46
CA VAL A 57 4.47 -2.77 -9.04
C VAL A 57 2.94 -2.77 -9.05
N GLY A 58 2.33 -3.94 -8.83
CA GLY A 58 0.87 -4.10 -8.77
C GLY A 58 0.42 -5.09 -7.70
N PRO A 59 -0.85 -5.56 -7.75
CA PRO A 59 -1.42 -6.44 -6.72
C PRO A 59 -0.60 -7.71 -6.42
N PRO A 60 0.06 -8.38 -7.40
CA PRO A 60 0.91 -9.53 -7.10
C PRO A 60 2.07 -9.22 -6.14
N TYR A 61 2.65 -8.02 -6.21
CA TYR A 61 3.71 -7.59 -5.30
C TYR A 61 3.17 -7.42 -3.88
N VAL A 62 2.04 -6.71 -3.71
CA VAL A 62 1.37 -6.54 -2.41
C VAL A 62 1.01 -7.88 -1.78
N ARG A 63 0.53 -8.84 -2.58
CA ARG A 63 0.25 -10.22 -2.16
C ARG A 63 1.52 -10.97 -1.75
N GLY A 64 2.63 -10.70 -2.44
CA GLY A 64 3.95 -11.28 -2.18
C GLY A 64 4.61 -10.82 -0.88
N LEU A 65 4.27 -9.62 -0.38
CA LEU A 65 4.70 -9.12 0.92
C LEU A 65 4.04 -9.94 2.06
N ARG A 66 4.61 -11.10 2.38
CA ARG A 66 4.13 -12.00 3.43
C ARG A 66 4.65 -11.55 4.79
N THR A 67 4.00 -10.54 5.35
CA THR A 67 4.39 -9.90 6.62
C THR A 67 3.14 -9.60 7.45
N PRO A 68 3.20 -9.62 8.80
CA PRO A 68 2.10 -9.17 9.64
C PRO A 68 2.00 -7.64 9.68
N LEU A 69 2.98 -6.90 9.15
CA LEU A 69 2.97 -5.44 9.10
C LEU A 69 1.78 -4.93 8.28
N LEU A 70 1.23 -3.77 8.68
CA LEU A 70 0.17 -3.14 7.89
C LEU A 70 0.71 -2.72 6.53
N LYS A 71 -0.04 -3.00 5.47
CA LYS A 71 0.32 -2.62 4.09
C LYS A 71 -0.37 -1.33 3.71
N ASP A 72 0.41 -0.28 3.64
CA ASP A 72 0.01 1.05 3.18
C ASP A 72 0.29 1.19 1.68
N VAL A 73 -0.77 1.10 0.87
CA VAL A 73 -0.68 1.06 -0.59
C VAL A 73 -1.12 2.41 -1.15
N HIS A 74 -0.16 3.12 -1.76
CA HIS A 74 -0.39 4.41 -2.39
C HIS A 74 -0.53 4.25 -3.90
N LEU A 75 -1.74 4.48 -4.40
CA LEU A 75 -2.10 4.36 -5.81
C LEU A 75 -1.87 5.68 -6.56
N MET A 76 -0.76 5.73 -7.28
CA MET A 76 -0.44 6.72 -8.33
C MET A 76 -0.84 6.16 -9.71
N VAL A 77 -2.14 5.88 -9.87
CA VAL A 77 -2.70 5.25 -11.07
C VAL A 77 -3.90 6.03 -11.61
N GLY A 78 -4.14 5.97 -12.91
CA GLY A 78 -5.31 6.60 -13.53
C GLY A 78 -6.57 5.76 -13.33
N GLU A 79 -7.71 6.39 -13.05
CA GLU A 79 -9.02 5.72 -12.87
C GLU A 79 -8.95 4.53 -11.88
N PRO A 80 -8.67 4.77 -10.59
CA PRO A 80 -8.43 3.71 -9.60
C PRO A 80 -9.69 2.91 -9.21
N LEU A 81 -10.90 3.40 -9.52
CA LEU A 81 -12.17 2.88 -8.99
C LEU A 81 -12.32 1.35 -9.13
N GLU A 82 -12.08 0.81 -10.33
CA GLU A 82 -12.21 -0.63 -10.58
C GLU A 82 -10.99 -1.44 -10.12
N LYS A 83 -9.85 -0.76 -9.85
CA LYS A 83 -8.60 -1.40 -9.40
C LYS A 83 -8.56 -1.60 -7.89
N LEU A 84 -9.33 -0.82 -7.11
CA LEU A 84 -9.32 -0.87 -5.64
C LEU A 84 -9.53 -2.28 -5.08
N GLY A 85 -10.50 -3.02 -5.64
CA GLY A 85 -10.83 -4.37 -5.19
C GLY A 85 -9.65 -5.33 -5.27
N ASP A 86 -8.82 -5.21 -6.31
CA ASP A 86 -7.66 -6.08 -6.51
C ASP A 86 -6.58 -5.84 -5.45
N TYR A 87 -6.34 -4.58 -5.06
CA TYR A 87 -5.37 -4.24 -4.01
C TYR A 87 -5.84 -4.68 -2.63
N VAL A 88 -7.13 -4.50 -2.31
CA VAL A 88 -7.72 -5.02 -1.07
C VAL A 88 -7.65 -6.55 -1.05
N ALA A 89 -7.99 -7.22 -2.15
CA ALA A 89 -7.90 -8.67 -2.27
C ALA A 89 -6.45 -9.20 -2.25
N ALA A 90 -5.46 -8.35 -2.53
CA ALA A 90 -4.04 -8.63 -2.36
C ALA A 90 -3.54 -8.43 -0.93
N GLY A 91 -4.38 -7.88 -0.04
CA GLY A 91 -4.10 -7.67 1.37
C GLY A 91 -3.62 -6.27 1.72
N ALA A 92 -3.96 -5.24 0.93
CA ALA A 92 -3.78 -3.85 1.35
C ALA A 92 -4.64 -3.55 2.58
N ASP A 93 -4.03 -3.02 3.64
CA ASP A 93 -4.74 -2.59 4.85
C ASP A 93 -5.19 -1.14 4.77
N ILE A 94 -4.38 -0.32 4.09
CA ILE A 94 -4.62 1.10 3.84
C ILE A 94 -4.45 1.31 2.35
N VAL A 95 -5.41 1.98 1.71
CA VAL A 95 -5.33 2.36 0.31
C VAL A 95 -5.48 3.87 0.22
N THR A 96 -4.48 4.54 -0.33
CA THR A 96 -4.50 5.98 -0.61
C THR A 96 -4.53 6.21 -2.12
N VAL A 97 -5.31 7.21 -2.55
CA VAL A 97 -5.47 7.58 -3.96
C VAL A 97 -5.28 9.08 -4.11
N HIS A 98 -4.84 9.50 -5.29
CA HIS A 98 -4.81 10.92 -5.63
C HIS A 98 -6.21 11.44 -5.95
N VAL A 99 -6.54 12.64 -5.46
CA VAL A 99 -7.83 13.27 -5.78
C VAL A 99 -7.97 13.57 -7.28
N GLU A 100 -6.84 13.80 -7.95
CA GLU A 100 -6.72 14.09 -9.37
C GLU A 100 -6.85 12.83 -10.25
N SER A 101 -6.78 11.63 -9.66
CA SER A 101 -6.78 10.37 -10.41
C SER A 101 -8.15 9.94 -10.94
N ALA A 102 -9.23 10.61 -10.52
CA ALA A 102 -10.59 10.30 -10.90
C ALA A 102 -11.47 11.55 -10.99
N VAL A 103 -12.34 11.60 -11.99
CA VAL A 103 -13.36 12.68 -12.12
C VAL A 103 -14.33 12.71 -10.93
N HIS A 104 -14.61 11.54 -10.35
CA HIS A 104 -15.57 11.38 -9.24
C HIS A 104 -14.93 10.71 -8.02
N ILE A 105 -14.00 11.40 -7.37
CA ILE A 105 -13.25 10.87 -6.22
C ILE A 105 -14.13 10.30 -5.09
N HIS A 106 -15.30 10.90 -4.84
CA HIS A 106 -16.23 10.43 -3.82
C HIS A 106 -16.70 8.98 -4.07
N ARG A 107 -16.85 8.56 -5.33
CA ARG A 107 -17.20 7.18 -5.67
C ARG A 107 -16.07 6.21 -5.34
N VAL A 108 -14.83 6.63 -5.56
CA VAL A 108 -13.62 5.86 -5.23
C VAL A 108 -13.58 5.60 -3.71
N LEU A 109 -13.80 6.64 -2.90
CA LEU A 109 -13.78 6.54 -1.44
C LEU A 109 -14.95 5.74 -0.84
N GLN A 110 -16.01 5.48 -1.60
CA GLN A 110 -17.22 4.76 -1.16
C GLN A 110 -17.36 3.36 -1.77
N ARG A 111 -16.39 2.91 -2.57
CA ARG A 111 -16.49 1.66 -3.35
C ARG A 111 -16.42 0.39 -2.50
N LEU A 112 -15.81 0.47 -1.32
CA LEU A 112 -15.48 -0.64 -0.41
C LEU A 112 -16.22 -0.48 0.92
#